data_AF-A0A414XXM9-F1
#
_entry.id   AF-A0A414XXM9-F1
#
_cell.length_a   1.000
_cell.length_b   1.000
_cell.length_c   1.000
_cell.angle_alpha   90.00
_cell.angle_beta   90.00
_cell.angle_gamma   90.00
#
_symmetry.space_group_name_H-M   'P 1'
#
loop_
_entity.id
_entity.type
_entity.pdbx_description
1 polymer ?
#
loop_
_entity_poly.entity_id
_entity_poly.type
_entity_poly.pdbx_seq_one_letter_code
_entity_poly.pdbx_strand_id
1 'polypeptide(L)'
;MKKLIVITSPHFFKGEDSILLHLFNEGMQRLHLRKPDSDANELRKLLDRIPDTYYPKVVLHDCFGLAVEYGLGGIHLNRRNNQPPDDFTGTISCSCHSIEELEQFEKLDYLFLSPIFQSISKEGYGNGFKPETLRQASNAGIINGKVIALGGINLTTLPLLRPFRFGGAAVLGAVWGNYPSADKEDSIITQYKKLQAWN
;
A
#
# COMPACT_ATOMS: atom_id res chain seq x y z
N MET A 1 -16.10 6.78 -2.64
CA MET A 1 -15.23 6.01 -3.55
C MET A 1 -14.17 5.31 -2.70
N LYS A 2 -13.92 4.02 -2.92
CA LYS A 2 -12.90 3.25 -2.18
C LYS A 2 -11.49 3.63 -2.71
N LYS A 3 -10.43 3.36 -1.95
CA LYS A 3 -9.04 3.62 -2.37
C LYS A 3 -8.41 2.33 -2.86
N LEU A 4 -7.73 2.35 -4.00
CA LEU A 4 -6.80 1.28 -4.38
C LEU A 4 -5.38 1.79 -4.25
N ILE A 5 -4.65 1.20 -3.30
CA ILE A 5 -3.27 1.56 -2.99
C ILE A 5 -2.34 0.53 -3.61
N VAL A 6 -1.31 0.98 -4.32
CA VAL A 6 -0.27 0.10 -4.87
C VAL A 6 0.95 0.15 -3.95
N ILE A 7 1.49 -1.02 -3.59
CA ILE A 7 2.78 -1.14 -2.89
C ILE A 7 3.80 -1.64 -3.91
N THR A 8 5.00 -1.05 -3.94
CA THR A 8 6.07 -1.47 -4.85
C THR A 8 6.50 -2.92 -4.64
N SER A 9 7.15 -3.50 -5.64
CA SER A 9 8.01 -4.67 -5.44
C SER A 9 9.05 -4.39 -4.34
N PRO A 10 9.42 -5.36 -3.50
CA PRO A 10 10.45 -5.15 -2.47
C PRO A 10 11.83 -4.87 -3.05
N HIS A 11 12.11 -5.30 -4.28
CA HIS A 11 13.41 -5.12 -4.94
C HIS A 11 13.28 -4.15 -6.11
N PHE A 12 14.32 -3.34 -6.33
CA PHE A 12 14.45 -2.54 -7.55
C PHE A 12 14.62 -3.44 -8.77
N PHE A 13 14.12 -2.96 -9.91
CA PHE A 13 14.33 -3.62 -11.20
C PHE A 13 14.40 -2.59 -12.32
N LYS A 14 15.06 -2.95 -13.43
CA LYS A 14 15.19 -2.07 -14.59
C LYS A 14 13.82 -1.77 -15.19
N GLY A 15 13.53 -0.48 -15.40
CA GLY A 15 12.26 0.02 -15.94
C GLY A 15 11.17 0.25 -14.89
N GLU A 16 11.47 0.07 -13.59
CA GLU A 16 10.49 0.33 -12.53
C GLU A 16 9.95 1.76 -12.54
N ASP A 17 10.83 2.75 -12.76
CA ASP A 17 10.48 4.17 -12.87
C ASP A 17 9.48 4.44 -14.02
N SER A 18 9.75 3.89 -15.20
CA SER A 18 8.86 4.01 -16.37
C SER A 18 7.47 3.42 -16.07
N ILE A 19 7.43 2.23 -15.47
CA ILE A 19 6.16 1.57 -15.13
C ILE A 19 5.40 2.35 -14.05
N LEU A 20 6.09 2.89 -13.04
CA LEU A 20 5.45 3.74 -12.03
C LEU A 20 4.86 5.01 -12.64
N LEU A 21 5.58 5.67 -13.55
CA LEU A 21 5.06 6.82 -14.28
C LEU A 21 3.80 6.46 -15.08
N HIS A 22 3.81 5.32 -15.77
CA HIS A 22 2.65 4.83 -16.52
C HIS A 22 1.46 4.54 -15.58
N LEU A 23 1.68 3.87 -14.44
CA LEU A 23 0.64 3.67 -13.43
C LEU A 23 0.05 4.99 -12.92
N PHE A 24 0.87 6.01 -12.69
CA PHE A 24 0.39 7.34 -12.31
C PHE A 24 -0.46 8.00 -13.39
N ASN A 25 -0.02 7.92 -14.66
CA ASN A 25 -0.77 8.43 -15.81
C ASN A 25 -2.12 7.71 -15.97
N GLU A 26 -2.20 6.43 -15.59
CA GLU A 26 -3.43 5.62 -15.57
C GLU A 26 -4.28 5.83 -14.30
N GLY A 27 -3.96 6.84 -13.49
CA GLY A 27 -4.78 7.26 -12.36
C GLY A 27 -4.46 6.57 -11.05
N MET A 28 -3.25 6.03 -10.87
CA MET A 28 -2.78 5.56 -9.56
C MET A 28 -2.89 6.68 -8.50
N GLN A 29 -3.73 6.42 -7.49
CA GLN A 29 -4.09 7.41 -6.48
C GLN A 29 -3.05 7.52 -5.37
N ARG A 30 -2.40 6.41 -5.02
CA ARG A 30 -1.41 6.36 -3.95
C ARG A 30 -0.45 5.18 -4.13
N LEU A 31 0.84 5.47 -4.04
CA LEU A 31 1.94 4.52 -4.10
C LEU A 31 2.61 4.43 -2.73
N HIS A 32 2.69 3.25 -2.16
CA HIS A 32 3.61 2.97 -1.06
C HIS A 32 4.93 2.47 -1.62
N LEU A 33 5.96 3.32 -1.57
CA LEU A 33 7.33 2.97 -1.92
C LEU A 33 7.96 2.25 -0.72
N ARG A 34 8.08 0.93 -0.86
CA ARG A 34 8.60 0.03 0.17
C ARG A 34 9.71 -0.83 -0.41
N LYS A 35 10.96 -0.50 -0.08
CA LYS A 35 12.18 -1.21 -0.46
C LYS A 35 12.93 -1.58 0.81
N PRO A 36 12.59 -2.72 1.44
CA PRO A 36 13.27 -3.15 2.66
C PRO A 36 14.78 -3.24 2.41
N ASP A 37 15.55 -2.87 3.42
CA ASP A 37 17.02 -2.95 3.43
C ASP A 37 17.74 -2.04 2.43
N SER A 38 17.01 -1.18 1.71
CA SER A 38 17.58 -0.16 0.84
C SER A 38 17.97 1.10 1.60
N ASP A 39 19.00 1.78 1.09
CA ASP A 39 19.46 3.04 1.67
C ASP A 39 18.76 4.27 1.04
N ALA A 40 19.02 5.44 1.61
CA ALA A 40 18.43 6.68 1.15
C ALA A 40 18.86 7.04 -0.30
N ASN A 41 20.10 6.74 -0.70
CA ASN A 41 20.59 7.05 -2.04
C ASN A 41 19.93 6.17 -3.11
N GLU A 42 19.67 4.90 -2.81
CA GLU A 42 18.93 4.02 -3.70
C GLU A 42 17.48 4.50 -3.90
N LEU A 43 16.81 4.92 -2.82
CA LEU A 43 15.47 5.49 -2.90
C LEU A 43 15.45 6.80 -3.69
N ARG A 44 16.43 7.70 -3.46
CA ARG A 44 16.59 8.95 -4.23
C ARG A 44 16.66 8.70 -5.72
N LYS A 45 17.49 7.74 -6.16
CA LYS A 45 17.63 7.41 -7.59
C LYS A 45 16.30 7.08 -8.26
N LEU A 46 15.36 6.44 -7.53
CA LEU A 46 14.01 6.17 -8.05
C LEU A 46 13.11 7.40 -7.96
N LEU A 47 13.14 8.13 -6.84
CA LEU A 47 12.34 9.36 -6.65
C LEU A 47 12.69 10.45 -7.67
N ASP A 48 13.97 10.63 -8.00
CA ASP A 48 14.46 11.59 -9.00
C ASP A 48 13.93 11.30 -10.41
N ARG A 49 13.47 10.06 -10.66
CA ARG A 49 12.86 9.66 -11.94
C ARG A 49 11.35 9.84 -11.98
N ILE A 50 10.71 10.07 -10.83
CA ILE A 50 9.29 10.33 -10.71
C ILE A 50 9.07 11.86 -10.76
N PRO A 51 8.22 12.37 -11.67
CA PRO A 51 7.85 13.79 -11.67
C PRO A 51 7.28 14.25 -10.33
N ASP A 52 7.69 15.43 -9.87
CA ASP A 52 7.32 16.02 -8.57
C ASP A 52 5.81 16.19 -8.38
N THR A 53 5.05 16.39 -9.46
CA THR A 53 3.58 16.41 -9.43
C THR A 53 2.96 15.14 -8.83
N TYR A 54 3.70 14.04 -8.78
CA TYR A 54 3.25 12.77 -8.19
C TYR A 54 3.74 12.56 -6.75
N TYR A 55 4.66 13.37 -6.22
CA TYR A 55 5.16 13.24 -4.85
C TYR A 55 4.06 13.28 -3.78
N PRO A 56 3.01 14.11 -3.88
CA PRO A 56 1.87 14.08 -2.95
C PRO A 56 1.09 12.74 -2.92
N LYS A 57 1.36 11.82 -3.84
CA LYS A 57 0.77 10.47 -3.92
C LYS A 57 1.71 9.38 -3.42
N VAL A 58 2.97 9.67 -3.14
CA VAL A 58 3.99 8.71 -2.69
C VAL A 58 4.04 8.66 -1.17
N VAL A 59 4.16 7.44 -0.62
CA VAL A 59 4.27 7.15 0.81
C VAL A 59 5.50 6.29 1.05
N LEU A 60 6.41 6.74 1.92
CA LEU A 60 7.62 5.98 2.26
C LEU A 60 7.42 5.06 3.47
N HIS A 61 8.04 3.89 3.45
CA HIS A 61 8.11 2.98 4.60
C HIS A 61 9.44 3.08 5.37
N ASP A 62 10.48 3.61 4.74
CA ASP A 62 11.83 3.75 5.31
C ASP A 62 12.43 5.10 4.87
N CYS A 63 13.54 5.51 5.48
CA CYS A 63 14.25 6.77 5.17
C CYS A 63 13.36 8.04 5.18
N PHE A 64 12.58 8.26 6.25
CA PHE A 64 11.58 9.34 6.32
C PHE A 64 12.11 10.77 6.11
N GLY A 65 13.41 11.02 6.28
CA GLY A 65 14.01 12.30 5.89
C GLY A 65 13.76 12.66 4.42
N LEU A 66 13.69 11.66 3.54
CA LEU A 66 13.35 11.87 2.13
C LEU A 66 11.89 12.30 1.93
N ALA A 67 10.99 11.94 2.84
CA ALA A 67 9.60 12.38 2.75
C ALA A 67 9.47 13.89 2.97
N VAL A 68 10.27 14.44 3.88
CA VAL A 68 10.35 15.90 4.10
C VAL A 68 11.03 16.56 2.91
N GLU A 69 12.19 16.05 2.49
CA GLU A 69 13.00 16.66 1.44
C GLU A 69 12.29 16.76 0.08
N TYR A 70 11.60 15.70 -0.32
CA TYR A 70 10.88 15.66 -1.60
C TYR A 70 9.42 16.14 -1.47
N GLY A 71 8.95 16.53 -0.28
CA GLY A 71 7.55 16.89 -0.07
C GLY A 71 6.58 15.75 -0.40
N LEU A 72 6.91 14.51 0.03
CA LEU A 72 6.12 13.33 -0.27
C LEU A 72 4.79 13.32 0.51
N GLY A 73 3.78 12.69 -0.08
CA GLY A 73 2.42 12.68 0.43
C GLY A 73 2.18 11.87 1.69
N GLY A 74 3.14 11.10 2.18
CA GLY A 74 2.97 10.32 3.41
C GLY A 74 4.19 9.55 3.87
N ILE A 75 4.10 9.04 5.10
CA ILE A 75 4.94 8.00 5.65
C ILE A 75 4.10 6.85 6.21
N HIS A 76 4.68 5.65 6.24
CA HIS A 76 4.07 4.45 6.78
C HIS A 76 4.95 3.88 7.89
N LEU A 77 4.56 4.18 9.13
CA LEU A 77 5.24 3.74 10.34
C LEU A 77 5.29 2.21 10.40
N ASN A 78 6.41 1.71 10.89
CA ASN A 78 6.64 0.30 11.13
C ASN A 78 7.62 0.12 12.29
N ARG A 79 7.93 -1.13 12.62
CA ARG A 79 8.77 -1.46 13.78
C ARG A 79 10.19 -0.88 13.72
N ARG A 80 10.74 -0.64 12.52
CA ARG A 80 12.07 -0.02 12.32
C ARG A 80 12.00 1.51 12.36
N ASN A 81 10.92 2.08 11.83
CA ASN A 81 10.69 3.52 11.76
C ASN A 81 9.32 3.84 12.36
N ASN A 82 9.28 4.05 13.68
CA ASN A 82 8.03 4.19 14.44
C ASN A 82 7.70 5.63 14.87
N GLN A 83 8.56 6.60 14.52
CA GLN A 83 8.33 8.01 14.78
C GLN A 83 8.40 8.80 13.47
N PRO A 84 7.47 9.75 13.24
CA PRO A 84 7.59 10.71 12.15
C PRO A 84 8.78 11.66 12.39
N PRO A 85 9.41 12.22 11.34
CA PRO A 85 10.26 13.40 11.48
C PRO A 85 9.46 14.60 12.00
N ASP A 86 10.08 15.46 12.80
CA ASP A 86 9.41 16.59 13.47
C ASP A 86 8.70 17.55 12.48
N ASP A 87 9.31 17.81 11.32
CA ASP A 87 8.79 18.74 10.32
C ASP A 87 7.87 18.08 9.26
N PHE A 88 7.48 16.81 9.45
CA PHE A 88 6.67 16.11 8.46
C PHE A 88 5.17 16.44 8.58
N THR A 89 4.59 16.99 7.52
CA THR A 89 3.17 17.42 7.49
C THR A 89 2.27 16.56 6.60
N GLY A 90 2.80 15.50 6.00
CA GLY A 90 2.03 14.59 5.14
C GLY A 90 1.23 13.55 5.95
N THR A 91 0.59 12.61 5.27
CA THR A 91 -0.24 11.60 5.96
C THR A 91 0.63 10.57 6.69
N ILE A 92 0.23 10.18 7.89
CA ILE A 92 0.87 9.14 8.69
C ILE A 92 -0.05 7.93 8.75
N SER A 93 0.50 6.75 8.44
CA SER A 93 -0.22 5.48 8.47
C SER A 93 0.64 4.38 9.09
N CYS A 94 0.05 3.24 9.45
CA CYS A 94 0.80 2.06 9.87
C CYS A 94 0.07 0.78 9.48
N SER A 95 0.72 -0.37 9.72
CA SER A 95 0.10 -1.69 9.58
C SER A 95 -0.34 -2.21 10.94
N CYS A 96 -1.55 -2.76 10.96
CA CYS A 96 -2.17 -3.48 12.06
C CYS A 96 -2.37 -4.95 11.65
N HIS A 97 -2.24 -5.83 12.63
CA HIS A 97 -2.31 -7.28 12.48
C HIS A 97 -3.43 -7.91 13.32
N SER A 98 -4.18 -7.10 14.07
CA SER A 98 -5.39 -7.50 14.79
C SER A 98 -6.45 -6.38 14.77
N ILE A 99 -7.66 -6.68 15.23
CA ILE A 99 -8.74 -5.67 15.33
C ILE A 99 -8.43 -4.69 16.45
N GLU A 100 -7.84 -5.18 17.54
CA GLU A 100 -7.47 -4.39 18.73
C GLU A 100 -6.39 -3.35 18.39
N GLU A 101 -5.46 -3.68 17.50
CA GLU A 101 -4.46 -2.72 17.01
C GLU A 101 -5.09 -1.56 16.21
N LEU A 102 -6.25 -1.76 15.58
CA LEU A 102 -6.91 -0.66 14.84
C LEU A 102 -7.35 0.46 15.78
N GLU A 103 -7.81 0.09 16.97
CA GLU A 103 -8.26 1.06 17.99
C GLU A 103 -7.06 1.79 18.61
N GLN A 104 -5.92 1.11 18.79
CA GLN A 104 -4.69 1.72 19.30
C GLN A 104 -4.15 2.82 18.39
N PHE A 105 -4.33 2.69 17.08
CA PHE A 105 -3.78 3.61 16.08
C PHE A 105 -4.86 4.46 15.38
N GLU A 106 -6.06 4.60 15.95
CA GLU A 106 -7.21 5.30 15.34
C GLU A 106 -6.93 6.77 14.94
N LYS A 107 -5.96 7.39 15.62
CA LYS A 107 -5.55 8.79 15.43
C LYS A 107 -4.75 9.00 14.15
N LEU A 108 -4.19 7.94 13.57
CA LEU A 108 -3.48 8.03 12.30
C LEU A 108 -4.48 8.30 11.15
N ASP A 109 -3.96 8.72 10.00
CA ASP A 109 -4.77 9.09 8.84
C ASP A 109 -5.46 7.87 8.23
N TYR A 110 -4.74 6.75 8.17
CA TYR A 110 -5.28 5.46 7.75
C TYR A 110 -4.40 4.30 8.23
N LEU A 111 -4.98 3.11 8.26
CA LEU A 111 -4.36 1.89 8.77
C LEU A 111 -4.45 0.78 7.73
N PHE A 112 -3.42 -0.05 7.62
CA PHE A 112 -3.51 -1.32 6.92
C PHE A 112 -3.96 -2.41 7.89
N LEU A 113 -4.93 -3.23 7.53
CA LEU A 113 -5.25 -4.45 8.27
C LEU A 113 -4.79 -5.65 7.45
N SER A 114 -3.90 -6.49 8.00
CA SER A 114 -3.36 -7.64 7.28
C SER A 114 -2.91 -8.81 8.17
N PRO A 115 -2.94 -10.05 7.65
CA PRO A 115 -3.46 -10.44 6.33
C PRO A 115 -4.99 -10.61 6.35
N ILE A 116 -5.71 -10.03 5.36
CA ILE A 116 -7.16 -10.23 5.22
C ILE A 116 -7.47 -11.65 4.74
N PHE A 117 -6.86 -12.05 3.63
CA PHE A 117 -6.94 -13.41 3.11
C PHE A 117 -5.59 -14.10 3.24
N GLN A 118 -5.61 -15.43 3.30
CA GLN A 118 -4.40 -16.23 3.33
C GLN A 118 -3.54 -15.94 2.10
N SER A 119 -2.24 -15.74 2.34
CA SER A 119 -1.27 -15.60 1.27
C SER A 119 -0.91 -16.96 0.71
N ILE A 120 -1.34 -17.27 -0.53
CA ILE A 120 -0.96 -18.51 -1.22
C ILE A 120 0.57 -18.58 -1.41
N SER A 121 1.25 -17.43 -1.50
CA SER A 121 2.68 -17.33 -1.85
C SER A 121 3.63 -17.09 -0.66
N LYS A 122 3.14 -17.08 0.59
CA LYS A 122 3.99 -16.93 1.78
C LYS A 122 3.61 -17.98 2.81
N GLU A 123 4.25 -19.13 2.75
CA GLU A 123 4.17 -20.15 3.79
C GLU A 123 4.53 -19.52 5.15
N GLY A 124 3.62 -19.63 6.12
CA GLY A 124 3.79 -19.10 7.49
C GLY A 124 3.16 -17.72 7.76
N TYR A 125 2.58 -17.03 6.76
CA TYR A 125 2.01 -15.69 6.96
C TYR A 125 0.50 -15.71 7.27
N GLY A 126 0.13 -16.10 8.50
CA GLY A 126 -1.20 -15.90 9.11
C GLY A 126 -2.40 -16.56 8.40
N ASN A 127 -3.40 -17.03 9.18
CA ASN A 127 -4.56 -17.74 8.61
C ASN A 127 -5.63 -16.85 7.96
N GLY A 128 -5.38 -15.55 7.78
CA GLY A 128 -6.40 -14.56 7.39
C GLY A 128 -7.42 -14.29 8.50
N PHE A 129 -8.29 -13.29 8.31
CA PHE A 129 -9.40 -13.03 9.24
C PHE A 129 -10.63 -13.86 8.86
N LYS A 130 -11.34 -14.39 9.85
CA LYS A 130 -12.65 -15.02 9.62
C LYS A 130 -13.63 -13.94 9.14
N PRO A 131 -14.48 -14.22 8.14
CA PRO A 131 -15.47 -13.25 7.65
C PRO A 131 -16.38 -12.68 8.73
N GLU A 132 -16.73 -13.50 9.74
CA GLU A 132 -17.56 -13.07 10.87
C GLU A 132 -16.85 -12.03 11.75
N THR A 133 -15.56 -12.22 12.02
CA THR A 133 -14.74 -11.23 12.76
C THR A 133 -14.72 -9.89 12.04
N LEU A 134 -14.53 -9.90 10.70
CA LEU A 134 -14.55 -8.67 9.89
C LEU A 134 -15.93 -8.00 9.87
N ARG A 135 -17.00 -8.80 9.88
CA ARG A 135 -18.38 -8.31 9.93
C ARG A 135 -18.67 -7.63 11.26
N GLN A 136 -18.29 -8.26 12.37
CA GLN A 136 -18.44 -7.69 13.72
C GLN A 136 -17.67 -6.37 13.84
N ALA A 137 -16.40 -6.33 13.43
CA ALA A 137 -15.58 -5.12 13.46
C ALA A 137 -16.13 -4.01 12.53
N SER A 138 -16.69 -4.38 11.37
CA SER A 138 -17.35 -3.41 10.46
C SER A 138 -18.65 -2.85 11.05
N ASN A 139 -19.45 -3.68 11.70
CA ASN A 139 -20.69 -3.28 12.36
C ASN A 139 -20.42 -2.40 13.59
N ALA A 140 -19.36 -2.69 14.33
CA ALA A 140 -18.89 -1.89 15.45
C ALA A 140 -18.23 -0.55 15.02
N GLY A 141 -17.97 -0.35 13.72
CA GLY A 141 -17.34 0.86 13.19
C GLY A 141 -15.82 0.91 13.34
N ILE A 142 -15.20 -0.16 13.86
CA ILE A 142 -13.73 -0.29 13.98
C ILE A 142 -13.12 -0.38 12.59
N ILE A 143 -13.66 -1.25 11.73
CA ILE A 143 -13.35 -1.21 10.29
C ILE A 143 -14.23 -0.13 9.65
N ASN A 144 -13.59 0.89 9.10
CA ASN A 144 -14.25 2.05 8.52
C ASN A 144 -13.43 2.62 7.33
N GLY A 145 -13.78 3.83 6.89
CA GLY A 145 -13.15 4.52 5.76
C GLY A 145 -11.65 4.81 5.91
N LYS A 146 -11.08 4.69 7.11
CA LYS A 146 -9.63 4.79 7.37
C LYS A 146 -8.91 3.45 7.30
N VAL A 147 -9.62 2.32 7.33
CA VAL A 147 -8.99 1.00 7.32
C VAL A 147 -8.89 0.48 5.89
N ILE A 148 -7.69 0.10 5.47
CA ILE A 148 -7.37 -0.41 4.15
C ILE A 148 -7.04 -1.90 4.28
N ALA A 149 -7.73 -2.73 3.51
CA ALA A 149 -7.52 -4.17 3.48
C ALA A 149 -6.20 -4.53 2.78
N LEU A 150 -5.36 -5.36 3.41
CA LEU A 150 -4.10 -5.84 2.84
C LEU A 150 -3.90 -7.34 3.11
N GLY A 151 -3.27 -8.05 2.18
CA GLY A 151 -2.93 -9.47 2.31
C GLY A 151 -3.92 -10.36 1.58
N GLY A 152 -3.43 -11.07 0.56
CA GLY A 152 -4.24 -11.93 -0.31
C GLY A 152 -5.25 -11.17 -1.18
N ILE A 153 -5.09 -9.86 -1.36
CA ILE A 153 -5.95 -9.04 -2.24
C ILE A 153 -5.54 -9.23 -3.71
N ASN A 154 -6.48 -9.65 -4.55
CA ASN A 154 -6.35 -9.81 -6.00
C ASN A 154 -7.74 -9.66 -6.68
N LEU A 155 -7.83 -9.89 -8.00
CA LEU A 155 -9.09 -9.73 -8.74
C LEU A 155 -10.25 -10.63 -8.24
N THR A 156 -9.96 -11.78 -7.63
CA THR A 156 -10.99 -12.70 -7.13
C THR A 156 -11.40 -12.38 -5.70
N THR A 157 -10.48 -11.89 -4.87
CA THR A 157 -10.74 -11.59 -3.45
C THR A 157 -11.18 -10.16 -3.19
N LEU A 158 -10.81 -9.21 -4.04
CA LEU A 158 -11.16 -7.79 -3.92
C LEU A 158 -12.69 -7.55 -3.91
N PRO A 159 -13.51 -8.22 -4.74
CA PRO A 159 -14.98 -8.12 -4.65
C PRO A 159 -15.55 -8.61 -3.31
N LEU A 160 -14.88 -9.55 -2.63
CA LEU A 160 -15.32 -10.09 -1.33
C LEU A 160 -15.23 -9.05 -0.20
N LEU A 161 -14.54 -7.92 -0.43
CA LEU A 161 -14.50 -6.81 0.53
C LEU A 161 -15.74 -5.92 0.51
N ARG A 162 -16.64 -6.09 -0.47
CA ARG A 162 -17.86 -5.25 -0.62
C ARG A 162 -18.75 -5.20 0.62
N PRO A 163 -19.00 -6.31 1.35
CA PRO A 163 -19.84 -6.29 2.54
C PRO A 163 -19.22 -5.58 3.75
N PHE A 164 -17.93 -5.25 3.70
CA PHE A 164 -17.21 -4.62 4.81
C PHE A 164 -16.97 -3.14 4.53
N ARG A 165 -16.78 -2.37 5.60
CA ARG A 165 -16.69 -0.90 5.53
C ARG A 165 -15.27 -0.38 5.29
N PHE A 166 -14.35 -1.21 4.79
CA PHE A 166 -12.99 -0.80 4.43
C PHE A 166 -13.03 0.42 3.51
N GLY A 167 -12.17 1.40 3.81
CA GLY A 167 -11.94 2.57 2.96
C GLY A 167 -11.24 2.26 1.66
N GLY A 168 -10.65 1.07 1.53
CA GLY A 168 -9.92 0.66 0.35
C GLY A 168 -9.22 -0.68 0.50
N ALA A 169 -8.39 -0.99 -0.49
CA ALA A 169 -7.50 -2.15 -0.46
C ALA A 169 -6.10 -1.76 -0.95
N ALA A 170 -5.09 -2.46 -0.45
CA ALA A 170 -3.71 -2.35 -0.88
C ALA A 170 -3.27 -3.62 -1.60
N VAL A 171 -2.59 -3.45 -2.74
CA VAL A 171 -2.14 -4.54 -3.61
C VAL A 171 -0.65 -4.46 -3.87
N LEU A 172 -0.01 -5.62 -3.97
CA LEU A 172 1.41 -5.77 -4.34
C LEU A 172 1.54 -6.85 -5.41
N GLY A 173 1.50 -8.12 -5.03
CA GLY A 173 1.70 -9.25 -5.95
C GLY A 173 0.61 -9.33 -7.02
N ALA A 174 -0.60 -8.85 -6.72
CA ALA A 174 -1.67 -8.78 -7.70
C ALA A 174 -1.43 -7.78 -8.83
N VAL A 175 -0.46 -6.85 -8.70
CA VAL A 175 -0.03 -5.92 -9.75
C VAL A 175 1.31 -6.37 -10.35
N TRP A 176 2.31 -6.62 -9.51
CA TRP A 176 3.69 -6.87 -9.95
C TRP A 176 3.99 -8.33 -10.32
N GLY A 177 3.18 -9.29 -9.85
CA GLY A 177 3.52 -10.72 -9.88
C GLY A 177 4.76 -11.04 -9.03
N ASN A 178 5.39 -12.18 -9.32
CA ASN A 178 6.58 -12.65 -8.58
C ASN A 178 7.90 -12.05 -9.10
N TYR A 179 7.94 -11.74 -10.40
CA TYR A 179 9.15 -11.29 -11.09
C TYR A 179 8.81 -10.14 -12.04
N PRO A 180 8.64 -8.91 -11.54
CA PRO A 180 8.39 -7.75 -12.39
C PRO A 180 9.62 -7.42 -13.23
N SER A 181 9.38 -6.95 -14.46
CA SER A 181 10.40 -6.49 -15.41
C SER A 181 9.78 -5.51 -16.40
N ALA A 182 10.61 -4.74 -17.10
CA ALA A 182 10.15 -3.84 -18.16
C ALA A 182 9.32 -4.58 -19.23
N ASP A 183 9.70 -5.80 -19.60
CA ASP A 183 8.97 -6.61 -20.60
C ASP A 183 7.55 -7.01 -20.17
N LYS A 184 7.20 -6.81 -18.88
CA LYS A 184 5.88 -7.10 -18.33
C LYS A 184 5.02 -5.85 -18.13
N GLU A 185 5.46 -4.69 -18.60
CA GLU A 185 4.74 -3.42 -18.44
C GLU A 185 3.27 -3.53 -18.85
N ASP A 186 2.97 -3.98 -20.07
CA ASP A 186 1.59 -4.12 -20.56
C ASP A 186 0.72 -5.01 -19.65
N SER A 187 1.31 -6.09 -19.13
CA SER A 187 0.62 -7.00 -18.20
C SER A 187 0.35 -6.33 -16.87
N ILE A 188 1.33 -5.61 -16.31
CA ILE A 188 1.23 -4.87 -15.05
C ILE A 188 0.15 -3.78 -15.16
N ILE A 189 0.17 -2.99 -16.24
CA ILE A 189 -0.80 -1.91 -16.47
C ILE A 189 -2.21 -2.47 -16.69
N THR A 190 -2.35 -3.53 -17.51
CA THR A 190 -3.64 -4.21 -17.72
C THR A 190 -4.21 -4.72 -16.40
N GLN A 191 -3.36 -5.31 -15.57
CA GLN A 191 -3.76 -5.86 -14.28
C GLN A 191 -4.16 -4.76 -13.29
N TYR A 192 -3.42 -3.65 -13.26
CA TYR A 192 -3.78 -2.47 -12.48
C TYR A 192 -5.15 -1.92 -12.87
N LYS A 193 -5.43 -1.73 -14.17
CA LYS A 193 -6.73 -1.25 -14.65
C LYS A 193 -7.89 -2.15 -14.22
N LYS A 194 -7.72 -3.48 -14.31
CA LYS A 194 -8.73 -4.45 -13.85
C LYS A 194 -8.99 -4.32 -12.34
N LEU A 195 -7.95 -4.11 -11.54
CA LEU A 195 -8.10 -3.90 -10.09
C LEU A 195 -8.75 -2.55 -9.79
N GLN A 196 -8.41 -1.51 -10.53
CA GLN A 196 -8.95 -0.15 -10.38
C GLN A 196 -10.47 -0.12 -10.64
N ALA A 197 -10.97 -0.94 -11.56
CA ALA A 197 -12.40 -1.08 -11.87
C ALA A 197 -13.26 -1.65 -10.72
N TRP A 198 -12.65 -2.08 -9.61
CA TRP A 198 -13.38 -2.40 -8.37
C TRP A 198 -14.06 -1.18 -7.73
N ASN A 199 -13.52 0.01 -8.02
CA ASN A 199 -13.83 1.24 -7.31
C ASN A 199 -15.17 1.86 -7.69
#